data_AF-A0A9J6G1D4-F1
#
_entry.id   AF-A0A9J6G1D4-F1
#
_cell.length_a   1.000
_cell.length_b   1.000
_cell.length_c   1.000
_cell.angle_alpha   90.00
_cell.angle_beta   90.00
_cell.angle_gamma   90.00
#
_symmetry.space_group_name_H-M   'P 1'
#
loop_
_entity.id
_entity.type
_entity.pdbx_description
1 polymer ?
#
loop_
_entity_poly.entity_id
_entity_poly.type
_entity_poly.pdbx_seq_one_letter_code
_entity_poly.pdbx_strand_id
1 'polypeptide(L)'
;MKPFKDSFRETWASFIRAGAVTPKGNLKKPSRQDVVNFVSKAWAAVSEEVVARSFKRCGISTALDGSEDGELHERLASAIPPSAALPTTSNSVREEVVDLFFERERLFARRF
;
A
#
# COMPACT_ATOMS: atom_id res chain seq x y z
N MET A 1 0.94 8.07 5.74
CA MET A 1 -0.39 7.56 5.35
C MET A 1 -1.46 7.67 6.47
N LYS A 2 -1.47 8.77 7.24
CA LYS A 2 -2.44 8.98 8.34
C LYS A 2 -3.86 9.29 7.82
N PRO A 3 -4.05 10.18 6.81
CA PRO A 3 -5.37 10.52 6.30
C PRO A 3 -6.16 9.32 5.77
N PHE A 4 -5.49 8.44 5.02
CA PHE A 4 -6.09 7.19 4.53
C PHE A 4 -6.61 6.32 5.68
N LYS A 5 -5.75 6.01 6.65
CA LYS A 5 -6.07 5.10 7.76
C LYS A 5 -7.19 5.66 8.63
N ASP A 6 -7.18 6.97 8.89
CA ASP A 6 -8.19 7.61 9.72
C ASP A 6 -9.55 7.61 9.02
N SER A 7 -9.61 7.98 7.74
CA SER A 7 -10.84 7.91 6.94
C SER A 7 -11.39 6.48 6.85
N PHE A 8 -10.53 5.49 6.58
CA PHE A 8 -10.94 4.10 6.54
C PHE A 8 -11.52 3.62 7.88
N ARG A 9 -10.82 3.89 9.00
CA ARG A 9 -11.29 3.53 10.35
C ARG A 9 -12.61 4.19 10.69
N GLU A 10 -12.80 5.44 10.32
CA GLU A 10 -14.05 6.16 10.56
C GLU A 10 -15.21 5.53 9.78
N THR A 11 -15.02 5.26 8.48
CA THR A 11 -16.06 4.60 7.66
C THR A 11 -16.40 3.20 8.15
N TRP A 12 -15.39 2.44 8.57
CA TRP A 12 -15.58 1.13 9.18
C TRP A 12 -16.36 1.24 10.48
N ALA A 13 -15.94 2.11 11.40
CA ALA A 13 -16.62 2.30 12.67
C ALA A 13 -18.07 2.76 12.49
N SER A 14 -18.34 3.60 11.47
CA SER A 14 -19.70 4.00 11.12
C SER A 14 -20.55 2.83 10.64
N PHE A 15 -19.98 1.93 9.83
CA PHE A 15 -20.66 0.71 9.39
C PHE A 15 -21.00 -0.21 10.56
N ILE A 16 -20.05 -0.40 11.48
CA ILE A 16 -20.27 -1.20 12.70
C ILE A 16 -21.36 -0.58 13.58
N ARG A 17 -21.35 0.75 13.77
CA ARG A 17 -22.38 1.48 14.55
C ARG A 17 -23.76 1.43 13.91
N ALA A 18 -23.84 1.43 12.57
CA ALA A 18 -25.11 1.26 11.86
C ALA A 18 -25.73 -0.13 12.11
N GLY A 19 -24.94 -1.11 12.58
CA GLY A 19 -25.44 -2.19 13.42
C GLY A 19 -26.37 -3.18 12.71
N ALA A 20 -26.25 -3.35 11.39
CA ALA A 20 -27.03 -4.37 10.70
C ALA A 20 -26.68 -5.75 11.27
N VAL A 21 -27.66 -6.45 11.83
CA VAL A 21 -27.49 -7.81 12.37
C VAL A 21 -28.08 -8.84 11.41
N THR A 22 -27.44 -9.99 11.35
CA THR A 22 -27.98 -11.18 10.68
C THR A 22 -29.20 -11.71 11.45
N PRO A 23 -30.07 -12.53 10.84
CA PRO A 23 -31.18 -13.18 11.56
C PRO A 23 -30.74 -14.01 12.79
N LYS A 24 -29.46 -14.42 12.83
CA LYS A 24 -28.84 -15.12 13.97
C LYS A 24 -28.28 -14.17 15.05
N GLY A 25 -28.54 -12.86 14.96
CA GLY A 25 -28.07 -11.85 15.92
C GLY A 25 -26.61 -11.42 15.77
N ASN A 26 -25.84 -12.01 14.84
CA ASN A 26 -24.45 -11.61 14.61
C ASN A 26 -24.37 -10.31 13.81
N LEU A 27 -23.37 -9.47 14.07
CA LEU A 27 -23.10 -8.30 13.23
C LEU A 27 -22.86 -8.71 11.78
N LYS A 28 -23.54 -8.05 10.86
CA LYS A 28 -23.42 -8.29 9.43
C LYS A 28 -22.01 -7.89 8.99
N LYS A 29 -21.34 -8.82 8.30
CA LYS A 29 -20.06 -8.53 7.67
C LYS A 29 -20.28 -7.52 6.52
N PRO A 30 -19.39 -6.53 6.35
CA PRO A 30 -19.44 -5.68 5.17
C PRO A 30 -19.31 -6.52 3.91
N SER A 31 -20.09 -6.19 2.90
CA SER A 31 -19.98 -6.80 1.58
C SER A 31 -18.68 -6.38 0.90
N ARG A 32 -18.31 -7.06 -0.19
CA ARG A 32 -17.18 -6.63 -1.02
C ARG A 32 -17.36 -5.20 -1.52
N GLN A 33 -18.58 -4.83 -1.89
CA GLN A 33 -18.88 -3.47 -2.35
C GLN A 33 -18.70 -2.44 -1.24
N ASP A 34 -19.09 -2.76 0.00
CA ASP A 34 -18.88 -1.87 1.15
C ASP A 34 -17.39 -1.62 1.37
N VAL A 35 -16.57 -2.67 1.30
CA VAL A 35 -15.10 -2.53 1.43
C VAL A 35 -14.51 -1.67 0.31
N VAL A 36 -14.93 -1.88 -0.95
CA VAL A 36 -14.51 -1.04 -2.08
C VAL A 36 -14.88 0.43 -1.85
N ASN A 37 -16.08 0.69 -1.35
CA ASN A 37 -16.53 2.04 -1.03
C ASN A 37 -15.71 2.68 0.10
N PHE A 38 -15.35 1.92 1.13
CA PHE A 38 -14.47 2.40 2.22
C PHE A 38 -13.08 2.77 1.70
N VAL A 39 -12.50 1.91 0.87
CA VAL A 39 -11.18 2.16 0.26
C VAL A 39 -11.22 3.38 -0.64
N SER A 40 -12.25 3.50 -1.49
CA SER A 40 -12.44 4.65 -2.37
C SER A 40 -12.53 5.96 -1.58
N LYS A 41 -13.36 5.99 -0.53
CA LYS A 41 -13.49 7.16 0.36
C LYS A 41 -12.21 7.46 1.15
N ALA A 42 -11.45 6.44 1.54
CA ALA A 42 -10.17 6.60 2.21
C ALA A 42 -9.12 7.23 1.28
N TRP A 43 -9.10 6.85 0.01
CA TRP A 43 -8.23 7.46 -1.00
C TRP A 43 -8.60 8.90 -1.32
N ALA A 44 -9.89 9.23 -1.39
CA ALA A 44 -10.35 10.61 -1.59
C ALA A 44 -9.89 11.57 -0.47
N ALA A 45 -9.56 11.06 0.72
CA ALA A 45 -9.02 11.85 1.83
C ALA A 45 -7.50 12.08 1.74
N VAL A 46 -6.81 11.45 0.78
CA VAL A 46 -5.37 11.60 0.57
C VAL A 46 -5.15 12.59 -0.58
N SER A 47 -4.39 13.66 -0.31
CA SER A 47 -3.99 14.61 -1.36
C SER A 47 -3.05 13.96 -2.37
N GLU A 48 -3.19 14.32 -3.65
CA GLU A 48 -2.34 13.84 -4.74
C GLU A 48 -0.84 14.06 -4.46
N GLU A 49 -0.46 15.16 -3.83
CA GLU A 49 0.92 15.45 -3.44
C GLU A 49 1.52 14.36 -2.52
N VAL A 50 0.72 13.84 -1.57
CA VAL A 50 1.14 12.78 -0.66
C VAL A 50 1.29 11.46 -1.41
N VAL A 51 0.45 11.21 -2.42
CA VAL A 51 0.56 10.04 -3.29
C VAL A 51 1.82 10.13 -4.13
N ALA A 52 2.05 11.25 -4.80
CA ALA A 52 3.23 11.50 -5.62
C ALA A 52 4.54 11.38 -4.81
N ARG A 53 4.58 11.97 -3.61
CA ARG A 53 5.73 11.84 -2.69
C ARG A 53 5.95 10.39 -2.26
N SER A 54 4.88 9.62 -2.08
CA SER A 54 4.99 8.21 -1.74
C SER A 54 5.54 7.40 -2.92
N PHE A 55 5.14 7.72 -4.16
CA PHE A 55 5.70 7.08 -5.36
C PHE A 55 7.19 7.37 -5.53
N LYS A 56 7.62 8.61 -5.30
CA LYS A 56 9.05 8.98 -5.26
C LYS A 56 9.81 8.21 -4.18
N ARG A 57 9.31 8.20 -2.94
CA ARG A 57 9.92 7.44 -1.84
C ARG A 57 9.99 5.94 -2.09
N CYS A 58 9.10 5.42 -2.95
CA CYS A 58 9.06 4.02 -3.35
C CYS A 58 9.88 3.73 -4.62
N GLY A 59 10.57 4.70 -5.22
CA GLY A 59 11.34 4.50 -6.44
C GLY A 59 10.49 4.34 -7.71
N ILE A 60 9.16 4.55 -7.62
CA ILE A 60 8.22 4.33 -8.74
C ILE A 60 8.30 5.47 -9.76
N SER A 61 8.46 6.70 -9.26
CA SER A 61 8.50 7.92 -10.08
C SER A 61 9.82 8.68 -9.93
N THR A 62 10.88 7.98 -9.52
CA THR A 62 12.23 8.50 -9.33
C THR A 62 12.99 8.47 -10.66
N ALA A 63 13.87 9.44 -10.90
CA ALA A 63 14.75 9.46 -12.06
C ALA A 63 15.64 8.21 -12.15
N LEU A 64 15.79 7.65 -13.35
CA LEU A 64 16.59 6.43 -13.60
C LEU A 64 18.11 6.66 -13.50
N ASP A 65 18.54 7.91 -13.42
CA ASP A 65 19.94 8.29 -13.28
C ASP A 65 20.45 8.24 -11.82
N GLY A 66 19.55 7.90 -10.88
CA GLY A 66 19.86 7.81 -9.46
C GLY A 66 20.05 9.16 -8.76
N SER A 67 19.78 10.28 -9.44
CA SER A 67 19.91 11.62 -8.87
C SER A 67 18.96 11.87 -7.69
N GLU A 68 17.83 11.15 -7.66
CA GLU A 68 16.80 11.22 -6.63
C GLU A 68 16.82 10.03 -5.64
N ASP A 69 17.85 9.16 -5.70
CA ASP A 69 17.94 7.98 -4.82
C ASP A 69 18.08 8.34 -3.33
N GLY A 70 18.57 9.54 -3.04
CA GLY A 70 18.62 10.09 -1.67
C GLY A 70 17.24 10.38 -1.07
N GLU A 71 16.16 10.39 -1.87
CA GLU A 71 14.79 10.59 -1.42
C GLU A 71 14.05 9.27 -1.13
N LEU A 72 14.69 8.12 -1.37
CA LEU A 72 14.09 6.81 -1.18
C LEU A 72 13.85 6.49 0.29
N HIS A 73 12.84 5.65 0.54
CA HIS A 73 12.63 5.08 1.85
C HIS A 73 13.82 4.16 2.21
N GLU A 74 14.22 4.16 3.49
CA GLU A 74 15.41 3.45 4.01
C GLU A 74 15.54 2.01 3.51
N ARG A 75 14.43 1.26 3.46
CA ARG A 75 14.40 -0.13 2.99
C ARG A 75 14.76 -0.29 1.51
N LEU A 76 14.43 0.70 0.69
CA LEU A 76 14.76 0.73 -0.73
C LEU A 76 16.16 1.27 -0.94
N ALA A 77 16.53 2.32 -0.20
CA ALA A 77 17.89 2.86 -0.20
C ALA A 77 18.92 1.77 0.17
N SER A 78 18.61 0.89 1.13
CA SER A 78 19.49 -0.22 1.51
C SER A 78 19.56 -1.36 0.49
N ALA A 79 18.60 -1.44 -0.44
CA ALA A 79 18.54 -2.47 -1.47
C ALA A 79 19.28 -2.05 -2.75
N ILE A 80 19.57 -0.75 -2.91
CA ILE A 80 20.33 -0.24 -4.04
C ILE A 80 21.83 -0.38 -3.74
N PRO A 81 22.59 -1.15 -4.53
CA PRO A 81 24.04 -1.20 -4.38
C PRO A 81 24.64 0.18 -4.68
N PRO A 82 25.74 0.58 -4.03
CA PRO A 82 26.42 1.83 -4.36
C PRO A 82 26.71 1.87 -5.87
N SER A 83 26.34 2.99 -6.49
CA SER A 83 26.29 3.36 -7.92
C SER A 83 27.29 2.71 -8.90
N ALA A 84 28.41 2.15 -8.44
CA ALA A 84 29.43 1.50 -9.26
C ALA A 84 29.06 0.10 -9.80
N ALA A 85 27.92 -0.50 -9.44
CA ALA A 85 27.62 -1.90 -9.76
C ALA A 85 26.22 -2.15 -10.36
N LEU A 86 25.77 -1.34 -11.32
CA LEU A 86 24.51 -1.62 -12.03
C LEU A 86 24.72 -2.63 -13.20
N PRO A 87 24.20 -3.86 -13.13
CA PRO A 87 23.86 -4.64 -14.32
C PRO A 87 22.56 -4.08 -14.95
N THR A 88 22.62 -3.79 -16.24
CA THR A 88 21.59 -3.16 -17.09
C THR A 88 20.27 -3.96 -17.24
N THR A 89 19.97 -4.96 -16.42
CA THR A 89 18.83 -5.87 -16.66
C THR A 89 17.58 -5.46 -15.85
N SER A 90 17.04 -4.29 -16.18
CA SER A 90 15.89 -3.65 -15.50
C SER A 90 14.61 -4.50 -15.36
N ASN A 91 14.46 -5.58 -16.12
CA ASN A 91 13.28 -6.45 -16.05
C ASN A 91 13.40 -7.54 -14.98
N SER A 92 14.60 -8.02 -14.66
CA SER A 92 14.79 -9.12 -13.69
C SER A 92 14.52 -8.67 -12.26
N VAL A 93 15.00 -7.48 -11.89
CA VAL A 93 14.85 -6.92 -10.54
C VAL A 93 13.38 -6.57 -10.24
N ARG A 94 12.61 -6.17 -11.25
CA ARG A 94 11.19 -5.84 -11.09
C ARG A 94 10.36 -7.06 -10.73
N GLU A 95 10.56 -8.18 -11.42
CA GLU A 95 9.85 -9.43 -11.14
C GLU A 95 10.20 -9.97 -9.74
N GLU A 96 11.48 -9.94 -9.34
CA GLU A 96 11.90 -10.38 -8.00
C GLU A 96 11.28 -9.56 -6.86
N VAL A 97 11.19 -8.23 -7.01
CA VAL A 97 10.58 -7.36 -6.00
C VAL A 97 9.06 -7.56 -5.92
N VAL A 98 8.41 -7.77 -7.07
CA VAL A 98 6.98 -8.08 -7.16
C VAL A 98 6.69 -9.42 -6.49
N ASP A 99 7.50 -10.44 -6.76
CA ASP A 99 7.39 -11.75 -6.13
C ASP A 99 7.61 -11.67 -4.61
N LEU A 100 8.62 -10.93 -4.14
CA LEU A 100 8.86 -10.73 -2.70
C LEU A 100 7.68 -10.03 -2.00
N PHE A 101 7.01 -9.10 -2.68
CA PHE A 101 5.84 -8.41 -2.15
C PHE A 101 4.65 -9.37 -2.01
N PHE A 102 4.40 -10.20 -3.02
CA PHE A 102 3.29 -11.15 -3.02
C PHE A 102 3.55 -12.42 -2.18
N GLU A 103 4.80 -12.87 -2.05
CA GLU A 103 5.17 -13.95 -1.13
C GLU A 103 4.93 -13.56 0.33
N ARG A 104 5.17 -12.30 0.68
CA ARG A 104 4.92 -11.78 2.02
C ARG A 104 3.42 -11.72 2.35
N GLU A 105 2.55 -11.42 1.38
CA GLU A 105 1.10 -11.51 1.59
C GLU A 105 0.63 -12.96 1.81
N ARG A 106 1.25 -13.94 1.13
CA ARG A 106 0.99 -15.37 1.37
C ARG A 106 1.43 -15.83 2.77
N LEU A 107 2.54 -15.29 3.29
CA LEU A 107 3.00 -15.57 4.66
C LEU A 107 2.08 -14.95 5.73
N PHE A 108 1.53 -13.76 5.46
CA PHE A 108 0.57 -13.11 6.36
C PHE A 108 -0.79 -13.83 6.35
N ALA A 109 -1.24 -14.32 5.19
CA ALA A 109 -2.49 -15.07 5.05
C ALA A 109 -2.46 -16.47 5.69
N ARG A 110 -1.27 -17.02 6.00
CA ARG A 110 -1.09 -18.31 6.71
C ARG A 110 -1.07 -18.19 8.23
N ARG A 111 -1.20 -16.98 8.78
CA ARG A 111 -1.14 -16.71 10.23
C ARG A 111 -2.52 -16.62 10.90
N PHE A 112 -3.60 -16.95 10.19
CA PHE A 112 -4.96 -17.07 10.72
C PHE A 112 -5.60 -18.38 10.28
#